data_AF-A0A961A1I1-F1
#
_entry.id   AF-A0A961A1I1-F1
#
_cell.length_a   1.000
_cell.length_b   1.000
_cell.length_c   1.000
_cell.angle_alpha   90.00
_cell.angle_beta   90.00
_cell.angle_gamma   90.00
#
_symmetry.space_group_name_H-M   'P 1'
#
loop_
_entity.id
_entity.type
_entity.pdbx_description
1 polymer ?
#
loop_
_entity_poly.entity_id
_entity_poly.type
_entity_poly.pdbx_seq_one_letter_code
_entity_poly.pdbx_strand_id
1 'polypeptide(L)'
;MLHELINQGHASSVFNNLHTQYKTDDIEVALTKLHLDKASQETSKKQIEGEVCAEIGKYFKTYTVNQGLIDRKPWLKKIVEKVFQAGDIVISLNYDCVLEGILDLIGKWTPNGGYGNWITNQESHEFYKSPTQILKIHGSCSFQYAPFWDNPDSGSIGFQLCEEFFPKSGKNKDFGMLDGKTYLIAPSYVKITAVGINYLMLEALEASAKAQKLIVIGSSLREEDAFLMLLVSNFFHQKDWEKRKMIILGPDADKIKEAIKQFWGVKMEDRIKAIKSSLQEATDQLIESLS
;
A
#
# COMPACT_ATOMS: atom_id res chain seq x y z
N MET A 1 8.20 -11.08 -7.64
CA MET A 1 7.02 -10.64 -8.41
C MET A 1 7.05 -11.05 -9.88
N LEU A 2 7.87 -10.49 -10.79
CA LEU A 2 7.82 -10.87 -12.23
C LEU A 2 8.01 -12.37 -12.45
N HIS A 3 9.10 -12.89 -11.89
CA HIS A 3 9.44 -14.31 -11.96
C HIS A 3 8.37 -15.20 -11.30
N GLU A 4 7.71 -14.74 -10.24
CA GLU A 4 6.60 -15.46 -9.62
C GLU A 4 5.34 -15.45 -10.49
N LEU A 5 4.98 -14.30 -11.06
CA LEU A 5 3.86 -14.16 -12.00
C LEU A 5 4.09 -15.04 -13.24
N ILE A 6 5.32 -15.07 -13.74
CA ILE A 6 5.70 -15.92 -14.88
C ILE A 6 5.61 -17.40 -14.50
N ASN A 7 6.22 -17.81 -13.39
CA ASN A 7 6.33 -19.23 -13.04
C ASN A 7 5.06 -19.86 -12.50
N GLN A 8 4.13 -19.06 -11.94
CA GLN A 8 2.85 -19.58 -11.44
C GLN A 8 1.83 -19.85 -12.57
N GLY A 9 2.24 -19.79 -13.84
CA GLY A 9 1.33 -19.96 -14.98
C GLY A 9 0.37 -18.79 -15.17
N HIS A 10 0.57 -17.70 -14.41
CA HIS A 10 -0.10 -16.41 -14.60
C HIS A 10 0.63 -15.52 -15.62
N ALA A 11 1.62 -16.07 -16.33
CA ALA A 11 2.36 -15.41 -17.40
C ALA A 11 1.41 -15.08 -18.56
N SER A 12 0.68 -13.97 -18.44
CA SER A 12 0.06 -13.33 -19.58
C SER A 12 1.13 -13.04 -20.63
N SER A 13 0.72 -13.01 -21.90
CA SER A 13 1.61 -12.64 -23.00
C SER A 13 2.32 -11.30 -22.76
N VAL A 14 1.71 -10.38 -21.97
CA VAL A 14 2.29 -9.08 -21.67
C VAL A 14 3.60 -9.15 -20.86
N PHE A 15 3.72 -10.02 -19.85
CA PHE A 15 4.96 -10.14 -19.08
C PHE A 15 6.08 -10.80 -19.90
N ASN A 16 5.74 -11.80 -20.72
CA ASN A 16 6.70 -12.43 -21.63
C ASN A 16 7.21 -11.43 -22.69
N ASN A 17 6.33 -10.55 -23.18
CA ASN A 17 6.69 -9.48 -24.10
C ASN A 17 7.65 -8.49 -23.44
N LEU A 18 7.36 -8.04 -22.21
CA LEU A 18 8.24 -7.14 -21.46
C LEU A 18 9.62 -7.74 -21.20
N HIS A 19 9.67 -8.99 -20.73
CA HIS A 19 10.92 -9.70 -20.50
C HIS A 19 11.74 -9.82 -21.80
N THR A 20 11.09 -10.22 -22.90
CA THR A 20 11.75 -10.38 -24.21
C THR A 20 12.28 -9.05 -24.75
N GLN A 21 11.48 -7.99 -24.65
CA GLN A 21 11.83 -6.66 -25.15
C GLN A 21 12.97 -6.02 -24.36
N TYR A 22 12.92 -6.07 -23.02
CA TYR A 22 13.86 -5.34 -22.18
C TYR A 22 15.00 -6.18 -21.59
N LYS A 23 14.97 -7.50 -21.82
CA LYS A 23 15.97 -8.49 -21.40
C LYS A 23 16.27 -8.40 -19.90
N THR A 24 15.22 -8.42 -19.09
CA THR A 24 15.32 -8.32 -17.63
C THR A 24 14.19 -9.09 -16.95
N ASP A 25 14.54 -9.78 -15.86
CA ASP A 25 13.61 -10.45 -14.95
C ASP A 25 13.08 -9.53 -13.86
N ASP A 26 13.55 -8.28 -13.83
CA ASP A 26 13.11 -7.27 -12.89
C ASP A 26 11.97 -6.45 -13.50
N ILE A 27 10.77 -6.60 -12.94
CA ILE A 27 9.58 -5.85 -13.38
C ILE A 27 9.76 -4.33 -13.19
N GLU A 28 10.51 -3.90 -12.19
CA GLU A 28 10.74 -2.46 -11.94
C GLU A 28 11.60 -1.86 -13.04
N VAL A 29 12.65 -2.57 -13.44
CA VAL A 29 13.49 -2.17 -14.58
C VAL A 29 12.71 -2.23 -15.89
N ALA A 30 11.94 -3.30 -16.12
CA ALA A 30 11.14 -3.45 -17.33
C ALA A 30 10.12 -2.31 -17.50
N LEU A 31 9.35 -2.01 -16.44
CA LEU A 31 8.33 -0.95 -16.47
C LEU A 31 8.93 0.44 -16.54
N THR A 32 10.09 0.67 -15.92
CA THR A 32 10.80 1.95 -16.04
C THR A 32 11.26 2.19 -17.48
N LYS A 33 11.83 1.16 -18.12
CA LYS A 33 12.19 1.23 -19.55
C LYS A 33 10.95 1.48 -20.41
N LEU A 34 9.83 0.81 -20.12
CA LEU A 34 8.55 1.06 -20.78
C LEU A 34 8.09 2.52 -20.64
N HIS A 35 8.22 3.12 -19.45
CA HIS A 35 7.87 4.52 -19.23
C HIS A 35 8.76 5.48 -20.02
N LEU A 36 10.07 5.25 -20.06
CA LEU A 36 11.01 6.05 -20.86
C LEU A 36 10.68 5.96 -22.35
N ASP A 37 10.40 4.76 -22.83
CA ASP A 37 9.97 4.44 -24.19
C ASP A 37 8.63 5.10 -24.58
N LYS A 38 7.73 5.35 -23.62
CA LYS A 38 6.47 6.07 -23.83
C LYS A 38 6.71 7.58 -23.96
N ALA A 39 7.64 8.11 -23.18
CA ALA A 39 8.00 9.53 -23.25
C ALA A 39 8.53 9.92 -24.64
N SER A 40 9.09 8.97 -25.40
CA SER A 40 9.51 9.17 -26.79
C SER A 40 8.39 9.07 -27.85
N GLN A 41 7.11 9.15 -27.46
CA GLN A 41 5.91 9.31 -28.32
C GLN A 41 5.40 8.08 -29.13
N GLU A 42 5.57 6.85 -28.65
CA GLU A 42 4.87 5.68 -29.23
C GLU A 42 3.51 5.42 -28.54
N THR A 43 2.40 5.69 -29.23
CA THR A 43 1.02 5.53 -28.74
C THR A 43 0.63 4.08 -28.40
N SER A 44 1.24 3.09 -29.05
CA SER A 44 0.99 1.65 -28.82
C SER A 44 1.35 1.18 -27.41
N LYS A 45 2.23 1.90 -26.71
CA LYS A 45 2.74 1.50 -25.39
C LYS A 45 1.81 1.84 -24.22
N LYS A 46 0.77 2.66 -24.42
CA LYS A 46 -0.25 2.94 -23.37
C LYS A 46 -1.07 1.70 -23.01
N GLN A 47 -1.33 0.84 -23.99
CA GLN A 47 -2.11 -0.38 -23.79
C GLN A 47 -1.37 -1.40 -22.91
N ILE A 48 -0.06 -1.58 -23.15
CA ILE A 48 0.79 -2.53 -22.42
C ILE A 48 0.78 -2.26 -20.91
N GLU A 49 0.90 -1.00 -20.48
CA GLU A 49 0.87 -0.66 -19.06
C GLU A 49 -0.48 -0.97 -18.42
N GLY A 50 -1.58 -0.67 -19.12
CA GLY A 50 -2.92 -1.03 -18.65
C GLY A 50 -3.11 -2.54 -18.49
N GLU A 51 -2.59 -3.33 -19.43
CA GLU A 51 -2.59 -4.80 -19.36
C GLU A 51 -1.76 -5.32 -18.19
N VAL A 52 -0.57 -4.75 -17.94
CA VAL A 52 0.26 -5.13 -16.78
C VAL A 52 -0.47 -4.83 -15.47
N CYS A 53 -1.02 -3.62 -15.31
CA CYS A 53 -1.75 -3.26 -14.10
C CYS A 53 -2.98 -4.15 -13.89
N ALA A 54 -3.69 -4.52 -14.97
CA ALA A 54 -4.81 -5.45 -14.88
C ALA A 54 -4.38 -6.83 -14.38
N GLU A 55 -3.27 -7.38 -14.88
CA GLU A 55 -2.76 -8.68 -14.44
C GLU A 55 -2.21 -8.66 -13.01
N ILE A 56 -1.50 -7.60 -12.61
CA ILE A 56 -1.10 -7.39 -11.22
C ILE A 56 -2.34 -7.32 -10.32
N GLY A 57 -3.34 -6.53 -10.70
CA GLY A 57 -4.60 -6.40 -9.95
C GLY A 57 -5.32 -7.73 -9.79
N LYS A 58 -5.42 -8.51 -10.88
CA LYS A 58 -6.00 -9.86 -10.86
C LYS A 58 -5.26 -10.80 -9.94
N TYR A 59 -3.92 -10.77 -9.95
CA TYR A 59 -3.11 -11.56 -9.04
C TYR A 59 -3.38 -11.19 -7.58
N PHE A 60 -3.30 -9.91 -7.23
CA PHE A 60 -3.50 -9.46 -5.84
C PHE A 60 -4.95 -9.58 -5.36
N LYS A 61 -5.92 -9.63 -6.28
CA LYS A 61 -7.33 -9.90 -5.99
C LYS A 61 -7.55 -11.33 -5.45
N THR A 62 -6.65 -12.27 -5.75
CA THR A 62 -6.75 -13.65 -5.24
C THR A 62 -6.52 -13.77 -3.72
N TYR A 63 -5.92 -12.76 -3.09
CA TYR A 63 -5.65 -12.73 -1.66
C TYR A 63 -6.87 -12.21 -0.90
N THR A 64 -7.80 -13.10 -0.60
CA THR A 64 -9.04 -12.79 0.10
C THR A 64 -8.97 -13.19 1.57
N VAL A 65 -9.80 -12.53 2.38
CA VAL A 65 -9.90 -12.77 3.82
C VAL A 65 -11.30 -13.23 4.15
N ASN A 66 -11.40 -14.13 5.13
CA ASN A 66 -12.68 -14.53 5.71
C ASN A 66 -12.49 -14.83 7.20
N GLN A 67 -13.60 -14.99 7.91
CA GLN A 67 -13.58 -15.30 9.34
C GLN A 67 -12.73 -16.54 9.66
N GLY A 68 -12.81 -17.59 8.83
CA GLY A 68 -12.03 -18.81 9.02
C GLY A 68 -10.52 -18.62 8.94
N LEU A 69 -10.01 -17.61 8.22
CA LEU A 69 -8.58 -17.26 8.26
C LEU A 69 -8.18 -16.72 9.63
N ILE A 70 -8.97 -15.79 10.18
CA ILE A 70 -8.72 -15.18 11.49
C ILE A 70 -8.74 -16.26 12.58
N ASP A 71 -9.73 -17.15 12.54
CA ASP A 71 -9.88 -18.22 13.53
C ASP A 71 -8.70 -19.20 13.50
N ARG A 72 -8.18 -19.52 12.30
CA ARG A 72 -7.01 -20.40 12.12
C ARG A 72 -5.67 -19.74 12.41
N LYS A 73 -5.61 -18.41 12.50
CA LYS A 73 -4.38 -17.64 12.72
C LYS A 73 -4.58 -16.65 13.87
N PRO A 74 -4.62 -17.12 15.13
CA PRO A 74 -4.92 -16.27 16.30
C PRO A 74 -3.98 -15.06 16.45
N TRP A 75 -2.74 -15.17 15.97
CA TRP A 75 -1.79 -14.06 15.97
C TRP A 75 -2.25 -12.88 15.09
N LEU A 76 -2.98 -13.11 13.99
CA LEU A 76 -3.57 -12.05 13.16
C LEU A 76 -4.64 -11.27 13.93
N LYS A 77 -5.46 -11.98 14.70
CA LYS A 77 -6.43 -11.32 15.59
C LYS A 77 -5.72 -10.51 16.66
N LYS A 78 -4.74 -11.11 17.33
CA LYS A 78 -3.94 -10.46 18.38
C LYS A 78 -3.26 -9.20 17.87
N ILE A 79 -2.62 -9.25 16.71
CA ILE A 79 -1.92 -8.09 16.16
C ILE A 79 -2.89 -6.98 15.78
N VAL A 80 -4.01 -7.30 15.11
CA VAL A 80 -5.01 -6.28 14.76
C VAL A 80 -5.65 -5.66 16.01
N GLU A 81 -5.96 -6.45 17.02
CA GLU A 81 -6.57 -5.97 18.26
C GLU A 81 -5.63 -5.11 19.11
N LYS A 82 -4.32 -5.40 19.11
CA LYS A 82 -3.36 -4.76 20.02
C LYS A 82 -2.51 -3.68 19.36
N VAL A 83 -2.19 -3.81 18.07
CA VAL A 83 -1.31 -2.85 17.38
C VAL A 83 -2.08 -1.67 16.80
N PHE A 84 -3.23 -1.90 16.17
CA PHE A 84 -3.97 -0.85 15.48
C PHE A 84 -4.99 -0.22 16.42
N GLN A 85 -4.83 1.05 16.75
CA GLN A 85 -5.72 1.79 17.64
C GLN A 85 -6.55 2.82 16.86
N ALA A 86 -7.64 3.29 17.46
CA ALA A 86 -8.43 4.35 16.87
C ALA A 86 -7.59 5.63 16.70
N GLY A 87 -7.60 6.22 15.51
CA GLY A 87 -6.77 7.36 15.14
C GLY A 87 -5.44 6.99 14.49
N ASP A 88 -5.08 5.70 14.43
CA ASP A 88 -3.90 5.26 13.69
C ASP A 88 -4.11 5.39 12.18
N ILE A 89 -3.01 5.75 11.50
CA ILE A 89 -2.94 5.88 10.05
C ILE A 89 -1.89 4.88 9.56
N VAL A 90 -2.31 3.99 8.68
CA VAL A 90 -1.46 3.00 8.02
C VAL A 90 -1.14 3.50 6.63
N ILE A 91 0.14 3.50 6.25
CA ILE A 91 0.56 3.75 4.88
C ILE A 91 0.88 2.39 4.27
N SER A 92 0.03 1.93 3.35
CA SER A 92 0.16 0.59 2.75
C SER A 92 0.73 0.69 1.34
N LEU A 93 1.75 -0.13 1.10
CA LEU A 93 2.38 -0.29 -0.22
C LEU A 93 1.83 -1.51 -0.97
N ASN A 94 0.99 -2.30 -0.31
CA ASN A 94 0.45 -3.53 -0.86
C ASN A 94 -0.75 -3.23 -1.76
N TYR A 95 -0.84 -3.92 -2.89
CA TYR A 95 -1.99 -3.80 -3.79
C TYR A 95 -3.21 -4.63 -3.35
N ASP A 96 -3.03 -5.67 -2.54
CA ASP A 96 -4.14 -6.46 -2.00
C ASP A 96 -4.97 -5.69 -0.96
N CYS A 97 -6.09 -6.28 -0.54
CA CYS A 97 -6.97 -5.77 0.52
C CYS A 97 -6.95 -6.66 1.78
N VAL A 98 -5.88 -7.41 2.04
CA VAL A 98 -5.85 -8.39 3.14
C VAL A 98 -5.94 -7.69 4.49
N LEU A 99 -5.17 -6.62 4.70
CA LEU A 99 -5.18 -5.88 5.97
C LEU A 99 -6.56 -5.25 6.22
N GLU A 100 -7.14 -4.64 5.19
CA GLU A 100 -8.47 -4.05 5.21
C GLU A 100 -9.54 -5.08 5.56
N GLY A 101 -9.54 -6.23 4.89
CA GLY A 101 -10.51 -7.29 5.13
C GLY A 101 -10.44 -7.83 6.57
N ILE A 102 -9.23 -7.95 7.13
CA ILE A 102 -9.06 -8.35 8.53
C ILE A 102 -9.58 -7.26 9.48
N LEU A 103 -9.22 -5.99 9.24
CA LEU A 103 -9.68 -4.88 10.07
C LEU A 103 -11.20 -4.67 9.98
N ASP A 104 -11.79 -4.87 8.81
CA ASP A 104 -13.24 -4.81 8.56
C ASP A 104 -13.98 -5.87 9.40
N LEU A 105 -13.52 -7.12 9.33
CA LEU A 105 -14.07 -8.22 10.15
C LEU A 105 -14.01 -7.92 11.65
N ILE A 106 -12.90 -7.34 12.12
CA ILE A 106 -12.69 -7.00 13.54
C ILE A 106 -13.40 -5.68 13.92
N GLY A 107 -13.89 -4.90 12.95
CA GLY A 107 -14.55 -3.62 13.20
C GLY A 107 -13.60 -2.47 13.55
N LYS A 108 -12.36 -2.54 13.08
CA LYS A 108 -11.34 -1.47 13.20
C LYS A 108 -11.16 -0.66 11.92
N TRP A 109 -11.87 -1.02 10.86
CA TRP A 109 -11.93 -0.28 9.62
C TRP A 109 -13.36 -0.27 9.08
N THR A 110 -13.76 0.83 8.44
CA THR A 110 -15.01 0.93 7.68
C THR A 110 -14.78 1.71 6.38
N PRO A 111 -15.68 1.59 5.39
CA PRO A 111 -15.64 2.42 4.19
C PRO A 111 -15.62 3.93 4.47
N ASN A 112 -16.19 4.41 5.58
CA ASN A 112 -16.31 5.83 5.90
C ASN A 112 -14.97 6.41 6.40
N GLY A 113 -14.19 7.01 5.50
CA GLY A 113 -12.87 7.56 5.82
C GLY A 113 -11.79 6.49 5.97
N GLY A 114 -12.09 5.22 5.67
CA GLY A 114 -11.15 4.12 5.76
C GLY A 114 -9.96 4.25 4.81
N TYR A 115 -10.13 4.92 3.67
CA TYR A 115 -9.07 5.18 2.68
C TYR A 115 -8.59 6.65 2.65
N GLY A 116 -8.83 7.41 3.73
CA GLY A 116 -8.56 8.84 3.78
C GLY A 116 -9.72 9.69 3.24
N ASN A 117 -9.50 11.00 3.14
CA ASN A 117 -10.61 11.92 2.84
C ASN A 117 -10.91 12.04 1.34
N TRP A 118 -9.99 11.58 0.48
CA TRP A 118 -10.05 11.81 -0.96
C TRP A 118 -10.42 10.57 -1.78
N ILE A 119 -10.37 9.38 -1.17
CA ILE A 119 -10.82 8.14 -1.80
C ILE A 119 -12.12 7.73 -1.14
N THR A 120 -13.23 8.04 -1.81
CA THR A 120 -14.58 7.82 -1.28
C THR A 120 -15.38 6.92 -2.21
N ASN A 121 -16.30 6.17 -1.63
CA ASN A 121 -17.39 5.53 -2.34
C ASN A 121 -18.69 6.27 -1.95
N GLN A 122 -19.64 6.46 -2.86
CA GLN A 122 -20.87 7.19 -2.55
C GLN A 122 -21.59 6.61 -1.33
N GLU A 123 -21.56 5.29 -1.14
CA GLU A 123 -22.20 4.58 -0.04
C GLU A 123 -21.40 4.62 1.28
N SER A 124 -20.22 5.24 1.30
CA SER A 124 -19.37 5.22 2.50
C SER A 124 -19.99 5.95 3.69
N HIS A 125 -20.85 6.95 3.44
CA HIS A 125 -21.48 7.74 4.50
C HIS A 125 -22.52 6.96 5.33
N GLU A 126 -22.99 5.80 4.83
CA GLU A 126 -23.88 4.91 5.58
C GLU A 126 -23.18 4.23 6.77
N PHE A 127 -21.85 4.17 6.74
CA PHE A 127 -21.04 3.53 7.77
C PHE A 127 -20.61 4.55 8.83
N TYR A 128 -20.40 4.10 10.06
CA TYR A 128 -19.73 4.92 11.06
C TYR A 128 -18.28 5.21 10.65
N LYS A 129 -17.71 6.33 11.12
CA LYS A 129 -16.33 6.72 10.79
C LYS A 129 -15.33 5.62 11.15
N SER A 130 -14.45 5.32 10.21
CA SER A 130 -13.43 4.29 10.36
C SER A 130 -12.51 4.59 11.55
N PRO A 131 -12.30 3.63 12.47
CA PRO A 131 -11.35 3.81 13.57
C PRO A 131 -9.90 3.95 13.08
N THR A 132 -9.53 3.16 12.07
CA THR A 132 -8.18 3.16 11.46
C THR A 132 -8.28 3.63 10.02
N GLN A 133 -7.34 4.45 9.59
CA GLN A 133 -7.25 4.88 8.20
C GLN A 133 -6.11 4.15 7.48
N ILE A 134 -6.33 3.76 6.22
CA ILE A 134 -5.32 3.11 5.37
C ILE A 134 -5.10 3.94 4.11
N LEU A 135 -3.89 4.46 3.95
CA LEU A 135 -3.43 5.24 2.80
C LEU A 135 -2.72 4.31 1.81
N LYS A 136 -3.42 3.90 0.75
CA LYS A 136 -2.88 3.09 -0.36
C LYS A 136 -2.19 3.97 -1.40
N ILE A 137 -0.98 4.42 -1.09
CA ILE A 137 -0.23 5.36 -1.93
C ILE A 137 0.23 4.78 -3.29
N HIS A 138 0.13 3.48 -3.49
CA HIS A 138 0.40 2.80 -4.76
C HIS A 138 -0.87 2.35 -5.50
N GLY A 139 -2.05 2.74 -5.01
CA GLY A 139 -3.31 2.16 -5.48
C GLY A 139 -3.62 0.81 -4.82
N SER A 140 -4.70 0.17 -5.27
CA SER A 140 -5.20 -1.08 -4.70
C SER A 140 -5.99 -1.86 -5.75
N CYS A 141 -6.05 -3.19 -5.62
CA CYS A 141 -6.87 -4.03 -6.48
C CYS A 141 -8.38 -3.73 -6.35
N SER A 142 -8.79 -3.06 -5.27
CA SER A 142 -10.15 -2.52 -5.10
C SER A 142 -10.33 -1.10 -5.63
N PHE A 143 -9.25 -0.36 -5.94
CA PHE A 143 -9.38 1.01 -6.43
C PHE A 143 -9.78 1.03 -7.89
N GLN A 144 -10.64 1.98 -8.26
CA GLN A 144 -11.15 2.17 -9.60
C GLN A 144 -10.93 3.60 -10.04
N TYR A 145 -10.36 3.78 -11.23
CA TYR A 145 -10.20 5.08 -11.88
C TYR A 145 -11.29 5.29 -12.92
N ALA A 146 -11.93 6.46 -12.87
CA ALA A 146 -12.83 6.91 -13.91
C ALA A 146 -12.45 8.33 -14.37
N PRO A 147 -12.35 8.55 -15.68
CA PRO A 147 -12.06 9.88 -16.22
C PRO A 147 -13.21 10.85 -15.97
N PHE A 148 -12.90 12.14 -15.86
CA PHE A 148 -13.93 13.18 -15.86
C PHE A 148 -14.52 13.34 -17.27
N TRP A 149 -15.82 13.60 -17.34
CA TRP A 149 -16.55 13.74 -18.61
C TRP A 149 -16.03 14.87 -19.49
N ASP A 150 -15.59 15.97 -18.87
CA ASP A 150 -15.07 17.19 -19.50
C ASP A 150 -13.55 17.23 -19.61
N ASN A 151 -12.84 16.30 -18.97
CA ASN A 151 -11.39 16.18 -19.02
C ASN A 151 -10.95 14.70 -18.95
N PRO A 152 -10.89 13.99 -20.08
CA PRO A 152 -10.60 12.55 -20.08
C PRO A 152 -9.17 12.19 -19.67
N ASP A 153 -8.24 13.15 -19.71
CA ASP A 153 -6.86 12.98 -19.25
C ASP A 153 -6.73 13.08 -17.72
N SER A 154 -7.81 13.48 -17.04
CA SER A 154 -7.91 13.52 -15.58
C SER A 154 -9.10 12.68 -15.12
N GLY A 155 -9.10 12.29 -13.84
CA GLY A 155 -10.15 11.46 -13.30
C GLY A 155 -10.13 11.39 -11.79
N SER A 156 -11.16 10.77 -11.25
CA SER A 156 -11.26 10.44 -9.84
C SER A 156 -10.91 8.99 -9.59
N ILE A 157 -10.46 8.72 -8.37
CA ILE A 157 -10.26 7.36 -7.88
C ILE A 157 -11.31 7.10 -6.80
N GLY A 158 -12.11 6.06 -7.02
CA GLY A 158 -12.97 5.45 -6.01
C GLY A 158 -12.48 4.06 -5.65
N PHE A 159 -13.30 3.30 -4.92
CA PHE A 159 -13.04 1.89 -4.67
C PHE A 159 -14.32 1.06 -4.75
N GLN A 160 -14.16 -0.20 -5.15
CA GLN A 160 -15.22 -1.20 -5.17
C GLN A 160 -15.45 -1.75 -3.77
N LEU A 161 -16.64 -1.54 -3.20
CA LEU A 161 -17.10 -2.10 -1.95
C LEU A 161 -17.86 -3.41 -2.23
N CYS A 162 -17.17 -4.53 -2.07
CA CYS A 162 -17.72 -5.88 -2.22
C CYS A 162 -17.20 -6.85 -1.14
N GLU A 163 -17.90 -7.97 -0.95
CA GLU A 163 -17.61 -8.97 0.08
C GLU A 163 -16.22 -9.62 -0.09
N GLU A 164 -15.71 -9.68 -1.32
CA GLU A 164 -14.39 -10.26 -1.62
C GLU A 164 -13.24 -9.50 -0.94
N PHE A 165 -13.33 -8.16 -0.89
CA PHE A 165 -12.34 -7.30 -0.25
C PHE A 165 -12.71 -6.94 1.18
N PHE A 166 -14.02 -6.78 1.46
CA PHE A 166 -14.54 -6.31 2.74
C PHE A 166 -15.66 -7.26 3.21
N PRO A 167 -15.30 -8.39 3.86
CA PRO A 167 -16.25 -9.47 4.15
C PRO A 167 -17.43 -9.07 5.03
N LYS A 168 -17.30 -8.01 5.83
CA LYS A 168 -18.36 -7.50 6.70
C LYS A 168 -19.07 -6.31 6.07
N SER A 169 -18.32 -5.27 5.69
CA SER A 169 -18.91 -4.03 5.16
C SER A 169 -19.41 -4.16 3.72
N GLY A 170 -18.81 -5.04 2.93
CA GLY A 170 -19.20 -5.35 1.56
C GLY A 170 -20.20 -6.50 1.44
N LYS A 171 -20.66 -7.08 2.55
CA LYS A 171 -21.57 -8.23 2.53
C LYS A 171 -22.89 -7.86 1.84
N ASN A 172 -23.28 -8.67 0.84
CA ASN A 172 -24.44 -8.40 -0.02
C ASN A 172 -24.40 -7.04 -0.74
N LYS A 173 -23.22 -6.43 -0.87
CA LYS A 173 -22.98 -5.20 -1.60
C LYS A 173 -22.04 -5.51 -2.76
N ASP A 174 -22.32 -4.92 -3.92
CA ASP A 174 -21.36 -4.85 -5.04
C ASP A 174 -21.44 -3.44 -5.60
N PHE A 175 -21.00 -2.49 -4.78
CA PHE A 175 -21.00 -1.08 -5.13
C PHE A 175 -19.63 -0.68 -5.63
N GLY A 176 -19.58 0.00 -6.76
CA GLY A 176 -18.34 0.49 -7.34
C GLY A 176 -18.63 1.50 -8.43
N MET A 177 -17.57 2.05 -9.01
CA MET A 177 -17.68 2.81 -10.24
C MET A 177 -18.00 1.81 -11.37
N LEU A 178 -19.22 1.87 -11.88
CA LEU A 178 -19.80 0.89 -12.83
C LEU A 178 -18.89 0.60 -14.04
N ASP A 179 -18.02 1.54 -14.43
CA ASP A 179 -17.10 1.42 -15.57
C ASP A 179 -15.62 1.73 -15.22
N GLY A 180 -15.28 1.76 -13.93
CA GLY A 180 -13.94 2.14 -13.49
C GLY A 180 -12.90 1.04 -13.76
N LYS A 181 -11.74 1.41 -14.32
CA LYS A 181 -10.61 0.48 -14.48
C LYS A 181 -9.86 0.35 -13.16
N THR A 182 -9.39 -0.85 -12.83
CA THR A 182 -8.53 -1.06 -11.65
C THR A 182 -7.36 -0.07 -11.67
N TYR A 183 -7.18 0.66 -10.58
CA TYR A 183 -6.15 1.67 -10.45
C TYR A 183 -5.01 1.18 -9.58
N LEU A 184 -3.87 0.93 -10.22
CA LEU A 184 -2.59 0.61 -9.58
C LEU A 184 -1.52 1.52 -10.16
N ILE A 185 -0.60 1.94 -9.31
CA ILE A 185 0.64 2.57 -9.74
C ILE A 185 1.65 1.44 -9.92
N ALA A 186 2.11 1.28 -11.16
CA ALA A 186 3.02 0.20 -11.50
C ALA A 186 4.33 0.31 -10.67
N PRO A 187 4.96 -0.82 -10.34
CA PRO A 187 6.25 -0.81 -9.66
C PRO A 187 7.31 -0.41 -10.70
N SER A 188 7.52 0.89 -10.88
CA SER A 188 8.61 1.49 -11.66
C SER A 188 9.30 2.59 -10.85
N TYR A 189 10.42 3.10 -11.36
CA TYR A 189 11.15 4.23 -10.78
C TYR A 189 10.48 5.57 -11.11
N VAL A 190 9.59 5.60 -12.11
CA VAL A 190 8.81 6.79 -12.51
C VAL A 190 7.35 6.56 -12.15
N LYS A 191 6.91 7.16 -11.04
CA LYS A 191 5.53 7.06 -10.58
C LYS A 191 4.69 8.15 -11.23
N ILE A 192 3.76 7.76 -12.10
CA ILE A 192 2.71 8.65 -12.60
C ILE A 192 1.46 8.41 -11.76
N THR A 193 1.03 9.42 -11.02
CA THR A 193 -0.05 9.32 -10.05
C THR A 193 -1.23 10.22 -10.43
N ALA A 194 -2.45 9.74 -10.19
CA ALA A 194 -3.62 10.60 -10.23
C ALA A 194 -3.64 11.51 -8.99
N VAL A 195 -4.37 12.63 -9.10
CA VAL A 195 -4.48 13.64 -8.04
C VAL A 195 -4.94 13.05 -6.71
N GLY A 196 -5.87 12.10 -6.72
CA GLY A 196 -6.34 11.43 -5.49
C GLY A 196 -5.21 10.75 -4.71
N ILE A 197 -4.27 10.11 -5.40
CA ILE A 197 -3.09 9.51 -4.74
C ILE A 197 -2.15 10.57 -4.19
N ASN A 198 -1.93 11.67 -4.92
CA ASN A 198 -1.12 12.77 -4.41
C ASN A 198 -1.69 13.32 -3.10
N TYR A 199 -3.01 13.40 -2.99
CA TYR A 199 -3.64 13.77 -1.73
C TYR A 199 -3.43 12.73 -0.62
N LEU A 200 -3.49 11.43 -0.91
CA LEU A 200 -3.10 10.40 0.08
C LEU A 200 -1.65 10.54 0.53
N MET A 201 -0.74 10.87 -0.39
CA MET A 201 0.67 11.12 -0.07
C MET A 201 0.82 12.36 0.83
N LEU A 202 0.07 13.43 0.58
CA LEU A 202 0.05 14.61 1.46
C LEU A 202 -0.52 14.28 2.85
N GLU A 203 -1.60 13.50 2.93
CA GLU A 203 -2.15 13.02 4.20
C GLU A 203 -1.13 12.15 4.96
N ALA A 204 -0.37 11.32 4.26
CA ALA A 204 0.69 10.50 4.87
C ALA A 204 1.83 11.37 5.43
N LEU A 205 2.22 12.44 4.74
CA LEU A 205 3.18 13.42 5.26
C LEU A 205 2.63 14.13 6.49
N GLU A 206 1.38 14.56 6.48
CA GLU A 206 0.76 15.19 7.64
C GLU A 206 0.69 14.22 8.84
N ALA A 207 0.31 12.96 8.61
CA ALA A 207 0.27 11.91 9.62
C ALA A 207 1.65 11.68 10.24
N SER A 208 2.69 11.53 9.41
CA SER A 208 4.08 11.32 9.88
C SER A 208 4.60 12.51 10.69
N ALA A 209 4.23 13.75 10.33
CA ALA A 209 4.60 14.93 11.11
C ALA A 209 3.95 14.94 12.51
N LYS A 210 2.74 14.41 12.67
CA LYS A 210 2.02 14.36 13.95
C LYS A 210 2.37 13.14 14.81
N ALA A 211 2.84 12.06 14.20
CA ALA A 211 3.05 10.78 14.87
C ALA A 211 4.20 10.81 15.89
N GLN A 212 3.99 10.23 17.08
CA GLN A 212 5.07 10.02 18.06
C GLN A 212 5.80 8.69 17.85
N LYS A 213 5.13 7.72 17.23
CA LYS A 213 5.68 6.41 16.87
C LYS A 213 5.48 6.16 15.38
N LEU A 214 6.52 5.70 14.68
CA LEU A 214 6.45 5.23 13.30
C LEU A 214 6.83 3.74 13.26
N ILE A 215 5.93 2.90 12.78
CA ILE A 215 6.15 1.45 12.72
C ILE A 215 6.28 1.04 11.25
N VAL A 216 7.41 0.46 10.90
CA VAL A 216 7.71 -0.05 9.55
C VAL A 216 7.62 -1.57 9.61
N ILE A 217 6.67 -2.17 8.90
CA ILE A 217 6.44 -3.63 8.91
C ILE A 217 6.60 -4.17 7.50
N GLY A 218 7.54 -5.11 7.30
CA GLY A 218 7.69 -5.83 6.03
C GLY A 218 8.03 -4.96 4.82
N SER A 219 8.45 -3.71 5.03
CA SER A 219 8.91 -2.82 3.97
C SER A 219 10.43 -2.77 3.97
N SER A 220 11.02 -2.89 2.78
CA SER A 220 12.46 -2.75 2.58
C SER A 220 12.92 -1.28 2.50
N LEU A 221 11.99 -0.31 2.53
CA LEU A 221 12.25 1.13 2.34
C LEU A 221 13.24 1.39 1.19
N ARG A 222 12.91 0.86 0.02
CA ARG A 222 13.85 0.90 -1.09
C ARG A 222 14.06 2.32 -1.60
N GLU A 223 15.26 2.60 -2.09
CA GLU A 223 15.66 3.94 -2.53
C GLU A 223 14.87 4.42 -3.76
N GLU A 224 14.36 3.48 -4.55
CA GLU A 224 13.53 3.71 -5.72
C GLU A 224 12.17 4.32 -5.38
N ASP A 225 11.71 4.12 -4.15
CA ASP A 225 10.51 4.75 -3.62
C ASP A 225 10.89 5.92 -2.71
N ALA A 226 11.37 6.99 -3.35
CA ALA A 226 11.84 8.20 -2.68
C ALA A 226 10.79 8.82 -1.72
N PHE A 227 9.50 8.56 -1.95
CA PHE A 227 8.44 9.03 -1.07
C PHE A 227 8.52 8.38 0.33
N LEU A 228 8.93 7.12 0.45
CA LEU A 228 9.10 6.47 1.76
C LEU A 228 10.23 7.11 2.56
N MET A 229 11.34 7.44 1.88
CA MET A 229 12.43 8.16 2.52
C MET A 229 12.02 9.57 2.90
N LEU A 230 11.17 10.22 2.10
CA LEU A 230 10.57 11.51 2.46
C LEU A 230 9.67 11.39 3.70
N LEU A 231 8.87 10.33 3.84
CA LEU A 231 8.06 10.08 5.05
C LEU A 231 8.92 9.90 6.30
N VAL A 232 9.97 9.08 6.22
CA VAL A 232 10.94 8.90 7.31
C VAL A 232 11.60 10.22 7.66
N SER A 233 12.00 10.98 6.64
CA SER A 233 12.64 12.29 6.82
C SER A 233 11.70 13.27 7.50
N ASN A 234 10.45 13.35 7.04
CA ASN A 234 9.44 14.24 7.58
C ASN A 234 9.07 13.87 9.04
N PHE A 235 9.05 12.59 9.38
CA PHE A 235 8.85 12.13 10.77
C PHE A 235 9.97 12.62 11.70
N PHE A 236 11.23 12.54 11.28
CA PHE A 236 12.38 12.96 12.09
C PHE A 236 12.76 14.44 11.95
N HIS A 237 12.20 15.17 11.00
CA HIS A 237 12.45 16.61 10.84
C HIS A 237 11.69 17.48 11.87
N GLN A 238 10.84 16.87 12.70
CA GLN A 238 10.00 17.60 13.64
C GLN A 238 10.82 18.13 14.83
N LYS A 239 10.39 19.26 15.41
CA LYS A 239 11.12 19.93 16.50
C LYS A 239 11.37 19.01 17.72
N ASP A 240 10.49 18.05 17.94
CA ASP A 240 10.52 17.09 19.05
C ASP A 240 11.06 15.71 18.62
N TRP A 241 11.84 15.62 17.54
CA TRP A 241 12.32 14.35 16.98
C TRP A 241 13.01 13.44 18.01
N GLU A 242 13.68 14.01 19.01
CA GLU A 242 14.32 13.25 20.09
C GLU A 242 13.32 12.44 20.92
N LYS A 243 12.05 12.85 21.01
CA LYS A 243 11.00 12.14 21.76
C LYS A 243 10.34 11.04 20.92
N ARG A 244 10.55 11.07 19.61
CA ARG A 244 9.90 10.17 18.65
C ARG A 244 10.61 8.82 18.62
N LYS A 245 9.85 7.77 18.32
CA LYS A 245 10.33 6.39 18.23
C LYS A 245 9.95 5.76 16.90
N MET A 246 10.90 5.05 16.31
CA MET A 246 10.66 4.22 15.15
C MET A 246 10.85 2.74 15.53
N ILE A 247 9.95 1.88 15.08
CA ILE A 247 10.06 0.43 15.21
C ILE A 247 10.09 -0.14 13.80
N ILE A 248 11.10 -0.95 13.49
CA ILE A 248 11.24 -1.61 12.19
C ILE A 248 11.13 -3.11 12.44
N LEU A 249 10.17 -3.76 11.80
CA LEU A 249 9.92 -5.19 11.91
C LEU A 249 10.04 -5.84 10.54
N GLY A 250 10.93 -6.83 10.45
CA GLY A 250 11.07 -7.68 9.29
C GLY A 250 12.41 -8.41 9.26
N PRO A 251 12.62 -9.36 8.34
CA PRO A 251 13.89 -10.09 8.19
C PRO A 251 15.11 -9.17 7.98
N ASP A 252 14.89 -8.00 7.38
CA ASP A 252 15.92 -7.00 7.08
C ASP A 252 15.92 -5.80 8.03
N ALA A 253 15.24 -5.89 9.19
CA ALA A 253 15.06 -4.75 10.10
C ALA A 253 16.38 -4.06 10.51
N ASP A 254 17.43 -4.84 10.78
CA ASP A 254 18.74 -4.29 11.13
C ASP A 254 19.39 -3.56 9.95
N LYS A 255 19.30 -4.12 8.74
CA LYS A 255 19.83 -3.48 7.52
C LYS A 255 19.15 -2.14 7.27
N ILE A 256 17.82 -2.09 7.39
CA ILE A 256 17.04 -0.86 7.21
C ILE A 256 17.39 0.16 8.30
N LYS A 257 17.51 -0.27 9.56
CA LYS A 257 17.95 0.60 10.66
C LYS A 257 19.31 1.25 10.36
N GLU A 258 20.28 0.47 9.90
CA GLU A 258 21.61 1.00 9.57
C GLU A 258 21.58 1.95 8.37
N ALA A 259 20.78 1.66 7.33
CA ALA A 259 20.60 2.58 6.21
C ALA A 259 20.02 3.95 6.64
N ILE A 260 18.98 3.94 7.48
CA ILE A 260 18.40 5.19 8.02
C ILE A 260 19.42 5.95 8.87
N LYS A 261 20.20 5.26 9.70
CA LYS A 261 21.25 5.88 10.52
C LYS A 261 22.31 6.56 9.66
N GLN A 262 22.80 5.87 8.63
CA GLN A 262 23.79 6.41 7.71
C GLN A 262 23.27 7.64 6.98
N PHE A 263 22.00 7.60 6.53
CA PHE A 263 21.36 8.72 5.85
C PHE A 263 21.21 9.97 6.75
N TRP A 264 20.86 9.80 8.02
CA TRP A 264 20.58 10.93 8.93
C TRP A 264 21.84 11.56 9.53
N GLY A 265 22.96 10.82 9.62
CA GLY A 265 24.26 11.36 10.07
C GLY A 265 24.32 11.83 11.53
N VAL A 266 23.28 11.58 12.33
CA VAL A 266 23.21 11.90 13.76
C VAL A 266 22.95 10.64 14.60
N LYS A 267 23.18 10.71 15.91
CA LYS A 267 22.96 9.58 16.82
C LYS A 267 21.47 9.23 16.94
N MET A 268 21.05 8.17 16.25
CA MET A 268 19.66 7.68 16.18
C MET A 268 19.47 6.36 16.94
N GLU A 269 20.50 5.86 17.61
CA GLU A 269 20.55 4.50 18.17
C GLU A 269 19.37 4.21 19.11
N ASP A 270 19.03 5.18 19.96
CA ASP A 270 17.96 5.06 20.95
C ASP A 270 16.57 5.36 20.37
N ARG A 271 16.49 5.85 19.13
CA ARG A 271 15.24 6.24 18.47
C ARG A 271 14.67 5.14 17.58
N ILE A 272 15.52 4.24 17.08
CA ILE A 272 15.13 3.19 16.15
C ILE A 272 15.32 1.81 16.78
N LYS A 273 14.21 1.09 17.02
CA LYS A 273 14.21 -0.31 17.45
C LYS A 273 14.02 -1.22 16.24
N ALA A 274 14.97 -2.10 15.98
CA ALA A 274 14.84 -3.15 14.97
C ALA A 274 14.37 -4.45 15.62
N ILE A 275 13.42 -5.13 14.99
CA ILE A 275 12.90 -6.44 15.36
C ILE A 275 13.09 -7.36 14.16
N LYS A 276 14.21 -8.09 14.14
CA LYS A 276 14.59 -9.00 13.06
C LYS A 276 13.85 -10.33 13.18
N SER A 277 12.61 -10.37 12.69
CA SER A 277 11.75 -11.55 12.77
C SER A 277 10.59 -11.44 11.77
N SER A 278 9.86 -12.53 11.57
CA SER A 278 8.58 -12.47 10.88
C SER A 278 7.52 -11.78 11.74
N LEU A 279 6.48 -11.21 11.11
CA LEU A 279 5.38 -10.56 11.83
C LEU A 279 4.67 -11.51 12.81
N GLN A 280 4.52 -12.77 12.39
CA GLN A 280 3.91 -13.81 13.21
C GLN A 280 4.73 -14.07 14.49
N GLU A 281 6.04 -14.24 14.36
CA GLU A 281 6.92 -14.57 15.50
C GLU A 281 7.16 -13.37 16.42
N ALA A 282 7.19 -12.15 15.88
CA ALA A 282 7.44 -10.93 16.63
C ALA A 282 6.17 -10.23 17.17
N THR A 283 4.99 -10.83 17.05
CA THR A 283 3.73 -10.19 17.49
C THR A 283 3.82 -9.69 18.93
N ASP A 284 4.35 -10.49 19.85
CA ASP A 284 4.40 -10.14 21.27
C ASP A 284 5.44 -9.07 21.57
N GLN A 285 6.63 -9.19 20.96
CA GLN A 285 7.70 -8.21 21.07
C GLN A 285 7.28 -6.85 20.47
N LEU A 286 6.51 -6.86 19.38
CA LEU A 286 5.96 -5.64 18.79
C LEU A 286 4.99 -4.98 19.78
N ILE A 287 4.03 -5.71 20.34
CA ILE A 287 3.06 -5.19 21.30
C ILE A 287 3.75 -4.59 22.53
N GLU A 288 4.75 -5.28 23.08
CA GLU A 288 5.55 -4.77 24.21
C GLU A 288 6.25 -3.45 23.86
N SER A 289 6.72 -3.31 22.63
CA SER A 289 7.39 -2.09 22.15
C SER A 289 6.44 -0.90 21.98
N LEU A 290 5.13 -1.13 21.99
CA LEU A 290 4.10 -0.10 21.87
C LEU A 290 3.62 0.42 23.22
N SER A 291 3.91 -0.28 24.31
CA SER A 291 3.70 0.23 25.67
C SER A 291 4.64 1.42 25.97
#